data_AF-A0A936DC24-F1
#
_entry.id   AF-A0A936DC24-F1
#
_cell.length_a   1.000
_cell.length_b   1.000
_cell.length_c   1.000
_cell.angle_alpha   90.00
_cell.angle_beta   90.00
_cell.angle_gamma   90.00
#
_symmetry.space_group_name_H-M   'P 1'
#
loop_
_entity.id
_entity.type
_entity.pdbx_description
1 polymer ?
#
loop_
_entity_poly.entity_id
_entity_poly.type
_entity_poly.pdbx_seq_one_letter_code
_entity_poly.pdbx_strand_id
1 'polypeptide(L)'
;MNNVYGGGFGQVPSRGVDPFDDETRDYRLEGTNDVGAFDLFNDLSSYFLAEFLVERAWDDRQERRQLLQHYGFRSLPHYRQVKATVERFMQSPQAAQRYGTIHDMMHLKMRVTQDYLTQGRQAQLQPGGALHGEMAPVEGVDLPTWASAMAYVAQGGTLENVTRELRIDAGTWERVSAEWNARMSRDTTATIATEYGNAFVNGSTGRYSGAAKAGVAHMQVGGAGQSLGGEPCSMEKWIEMGAAMAAASQRGQDPQAALAKLGVSITEYSQLGAWWSAHFATNAMRDDMRLFNEHTRLTQIYNAKYGLS
;
A
#
# COMPACT_ATOMS: atom_id res chain seq x y z
N MET A 1 -3.05 -19.50 -72.57
CA MET A 1 -3.88 -19.64 -71.36
C MET A 1 -3.12 -19.00 -70.19
N ASN A 2 -3.73 -17.99 -69.58
CA ASN A 2 -3.34 -17.26 -68.35
C ASN A 2 -3.26 -18.23 -67.14
N ASN A 3 -2.63 -18.02 -65.98
CA ASN A 3 -2.44 -16.90 -65.01
C ASN A 3 -1.22 -17.31 -64.13
N VAL A 4 -0.24 -16.51 -63.67
CA VAL A 4 -0.17 -15.32 -62.77
C VAL A 4 -0.78 -15.53 -61.37
N TYR A 5 0.08 -15.44 -60.32
CA TYR A 5 -0.04 -14.84 -58.95
C TYR A 5 1.03 -15.53 -58.04
N GLY A 6 2.07 -14.89 -57.48
CA GLY A 6 2.11 -13.74 -56.55
C GLY A 6 2.14 -14.27 -55.10
N GLY A 7 2.96 -13.87 -54.12
CA GLY A 7 3.90 -12.78 -53.90
C GLY A 7 4.54 -12.97 -52.50
N GLY A 8 5.63 -12.27 -52.20
CA GLY A 8 6.49 -12.51 -51.04
C GLY A 8 5.89 -12.21 -49.65
N PHE A 9 6.40 -12.92 -48.64
CA PHE A 9 6.24 -12.59 -47.22
C PHE A 9 7.45 -11.78 -46.73
N GLY A 10 7.58 -10.56 -47.23
CA GLY A 10 8.19 -9.49 -46.45
C GLY A 10 7.08 -8.85 -45.64
N GLN A 11 7.12 -8.93 -44.31
CA GLN A 11 6.25 -8.12 -43.47
C GLN A 11 6.54 -6.65 -43.80
N VAL A 12 5.60 -6.02 -44.51
CA VAL A 12 5.61 -4.60 -44.79
C VAL A 12 5.37 -3.90 -43.44
N PRO A 13 6.23 -2.96 -43.00
CA PRO A 13 5.88 -2.12 -41.86
C PRO A 13 4.58 -1.40 -42.18
N SER A 14 3.59 -1.55 -41.30
CA SER A 14 2.28 -0.90 -41.41
C SER A 14 2.47 0.61 -41.58
N ARG A 15 2.44 1.09 -42.82
CA ARG A 15 2.48 2.52 -43.15
C ARG A 15 1.26 3.18 -42.51
N GLY A 16 1.47 3.88 -41.40
CA GLY A 16 0.45 4.75 -40.79
C GLY A 16 0.31 4.66 -39.27
N VAL A 17 0.96 3.69 -38.59
CA VAL A 17 0.95 3.63 -37.13
C VAL A 17 2.14 4.43 -36.59
N ASP A 18 1.88 5.35 -35.65
CA ASP A 18 2.92 6.04 -34.91
C ASP A 18 3.84 4.99 -34.25
N PRO A 19 5.17 5.05 -34.43
CA PRO A 19 6.08 4.04 -33.87
C PRO A 19 6.01 3.91 -32.34
N PHE A 20 5.49 4.92 -31.63
CA PHE A 20 5.25 4.86 -30.18
C PHE A 20 3.91 4.20 -29.80
N ASP A 21 3.04 3.98 -30.78
CA ASP A 21 1.74 3.30 -30.63
C ASP A 21 1.70 1.96 -31.37
N ASP A 22 2.80 1.55 -32.01
CA ASP A 22 2.90 0.24 -32.66
C ASP A 22 3.04 -0.87 -31.61
N GLU A 23 1.90 -1.44 -31.23
CA GLU A 23 1.83 -2.55 -30.29
C GLU A 23 2.19 -3.90 -30.91
N THR A 24 2.61 -3.96 -32.19
CA THR A 24 3.06 -5.20 -32.84
C THR A 24 4.29 -5.77 -32.16
N ARG A 25 4.27 -7.08 -31.87
CA ARG A 25 5.42 -7.82 -31.31
C ARG A 25 6.35 -8.28 -32.41
N ASP A 26 7.62 -7.91 -32.33
CA ASP A 26 8.69 -8.39 -33.21
C ASP A 26 9.70 -9.20 -32.39
N TYR A 27 9.46 -10.52 -32.30
CA TYR A 27 10.34 -11.43 -31.56
C TYR A 27 11.76 -11.53 -32.15
N ARG A 28 11.93 -11.24 -33.45
CA ARG A 28 13.26 -11.22 -34.07
C ARG A 28 14.05 -10.02 -33.56
N LEU A 29 13.41 -8.86 -33.48
CA LEU A 29 14.01 -7.66 -32.90
C LEU A 29 14.32 -7.86 -31.42
N GLU A 30 13.37 -8.40 -30.64
CA GLU A 30 13.54 -8.68 -29.20
C GLU A 30 14.69 -9.67 -28.91
N GLY A 31 15.00 -10.57 -29.85
CA GLY A 31 16.14 -11.48 -29.77
C GLY A 31 17.52 -10.83 -29.97
N THR A 32 17.58 -9.57 -30.41
CA THR A 32 18.82 -8.82 -30.62
C THR A 32 19.09 -7.91 -29.43
N ASN A 33 20.31 -7.93 -28.89
CA ASN A 33 20.69 -7.09 -27.75
C ASN A 33 20.76 -5.60 -28.15
N ASP A 34 20.02 -4.77 -27.43
CA ASP A 34 20.13 -3.31 -27.43
C ASP A 34 19.84 -2.81 -26.02
N VAL A 35 20.73 -2.01 -25.45
CA VAL A 35 20.60 -1.48 -24.08
C VAL A 35 19.94 -0.10 -24.06
N GLY A 36 19.57 0.46 -25.22
CA GLY A 36 19.05 1.80 -25.35
C GLY A 36 20.02 2.85 -24.79
N ALA A 37 19.52 3.73 -23.93
CA ALA A 37 20.31 4.76 -23.26
C ALA A 37 20.87 4.32 -21.89
N PHE A 38 20.70 3.05 -21.49
CA PHE A 38 20.97 2.60 -20.13
C PHE A 38 22.37 1.99 -19.96
N ASP A 39 23.03 2.31 -18.86
CA ASP A 39 24.23 1.62 -18.39
C ASP A 39 23.82 0.49 -17.44
N LEU A 40 23.53 -0.69 -18.00
CA LEU A 40 23.04 -1.82 -17.22
C LEU A 40 24.07 -2.34 -16.19
N PHE A 41 25.36 -2.07 -16.36
CA PHE A 41 26.40 -2.60 -15.49
C PHE A 41 26.70 -1.68 -14.30
N ASN A 42 26.58 -0.36 -14.48
CA ASN A 42 26.81 0.58 -13.39
C ASN A 42 25.51 1.10 -12.76
N ASP A 43 24.42 1.17 -13.53
CA ASP A 43 23.17 1.81 -13.13
C ASP A 43 21.92 1.08 -13.66
N LEU A 44 21.75 -0.18 -13.25
CA LEU A 44 20.53 -0.94 -13.48
C LEU A 44 19.27 -0.28 -12.87
N SER A 45 19.44 0.54 -11.84
CA SER A 45 18.35 1.27 -11.17
C SER A 45 17.65 2.25 -12.11
N SER A 46 18.39 2.96 -12.96
CA SER A 46 17.82 3.88 -13.97
C SER A 46 16.84 3.18 -14.92
N TYR A 47 17.18 1.98 -15.39
CA TYR A 47 16.28 1.18 -16.22
C TYR A 47 15.04 0.73 -15.44
N PHE A 48 15.19 0.24 -14.21
CA PHE A 48 14.04 -0.19 -13.41
C PHE A 48 13.05 0.94 -13.13
N LEU A 49 13.54 2.17 -12.94
CA LEU A 49 12.68 3.34 -12.81
C LEU A 49 11.95 3.64 -14.13
N ALA A 50 12.69 3.65 -15.25
CA ALA A 50 12.11 3.90 -16.56
C ALA A 50 11.01 2.89 -16.92
N GLU A 51 11.29 1.60 -16.72
CA GLU A 51 10.33 0.52 -16.92
C GLU A 51 9.09 0.71 -16.05
N PHE A 52 9.26 0.97 -14.75
CA PHE A 52 8.13 1.19 -13.84
C PHE A 52 7.21 2.32 -14.30
N LEU A 53 7.77 3.45 -14.71
CA LEU A 53 6.99 4.61 -15.14
C LEU A 53 6.26 4.35 -16.46
N VAL A 54 6.94 3.74 -17.44
CA VAL A 54 6.33 3.38 -18.73
C VAL A 54 5.19 2.37 -18.53
N GLU A 55 5.37 1.36 -17.67
CA GLU A 55 4.32 0.36 -17.36
C GLU A 55 3.16 0.97 -16.56
N ARG A 56 3.43 1.94 -15.67
CA ARG A 56 2.37 2.66 -14.94
C ARG A 56 1.50 3.51 -15.87
N ALA A 57 2.10 4.12 -16.88
CA ALA A 57 1.42 4.94 -17.87
C ALA A 57 0.82 4.12 -19.02
N TRP A 58 0.74 2.78 -18.91
CA TRP A 58 0.44 1.92 -20.06
C TRP A 58 -0.86 2.27 -20.78
N ASP A 59 -1.90 2.61 -20.02
CA ASP A 59 -3.24 2.96 -20.52
C ASP A 59 -3.35 4.43 -20.98
N ASP A 60 -2.44 5.31 -20.52
CA ASP A 60 -2.32 6.68 -21.00
C ASP A 60 -1.30 6.75 -22.14
N ARG A 61 -1.80 6.69 -23.38
CA ARG A 61 -0.95 6.70 -24.58
C ARG A 61 -0.07 7.94 -24.68
N GLN A 62 -0.57 9.10 -24.25
CA GLN A 62 0.17 10.35 -24.35
C GLN A 62 1.31 10.38 -23.33
N GLU A 63 1.02 10.01 -22.08
CA GLU A 63 2.02 9.93 -21.01
C GLU A 63 3.06 8.84 -21.33
N ARG A 64 2.63 7.64 -21.76
CA ARG A 64 3.52 6.56 -22.20
C ARG A 64 4.49 7.02 -23.28
N ARG A 65 3.99 7.73 -24.30
CA ARG A 65 4.82 8.28 -25.37
C ARG A 65 5.85 9.27 -24.86
N GLN A 66 5.45 10.19 -23.99
CA GLN A 66 6.37 11.17 -23.38
C GLN A 66 7.46 10.48 -22.57
N LEU A 67 7.10 9.46 -21.78
CA LEU A 67 8.06 8.67 -21.01
C LEU A 67 9.01 7.87 -21.89
N LEU A 68 8.49 7.22 -22.95
CA LEU A 68 9.31 6.50 -23.91
C LEU A 68 10.37 7.43 -24.54
N GLN A 69 9.97 8.63 -24.94
CA GLN A 69 10.88 9.64 -25.49
C GLN A 69 11.88 10.16 -24.45
N HIS A 70 11.40 10.46 -23.24
CA HIS A 70 12.21 10.96 -22.13
C HIS A 70 13.37 10.02 -21.79
N TYR A 71 13.10 8.72 -21.77
CA TYR A 71 14.10 7.68 -21.50
C TYR A 71 14.88 7.21 -22.74
N GLY A 72 14.72 7.87 -23.88
CA GLY A 72 15.50 7.60 -25.08
C GLY A 72 15.08 6.35 -25.86
N PHE A 73 13.88 5.81 -25.63
CA PHE A 73 13.33 4.76 -26.48
C PHE A 73 12.90 5.34 -27.83
N ARG A 74 13.31 4.69 -28.92
CA ARG A 74 13.01 5.13 -30.30
C ARG A 74 11.59 4.79 -30.77
N SER A 75 10.96 3.80 -30.14
CA SER A 75 9.64 3.27 -30.49
C SER A 75 9.16 2.30 -29.40
N LEU A 76 7.89 1.90 -29.45
CA LEU A 76 7.36 0.86 -28.55
C LEU A 76 7.97 -0.54 -28.81
N PRO A 77 8.21 -0.96 -30.08
CA PRO A 77 9.01 -2.16 -30.36
C PRO A 77 10.45 -2.07 -29.80
N HIS A 78 11.09 -0.90 -29.88
CA HIS A 78 12.43 -0.71 -29.28
C HIS A 78 12.41 -0.83 -27.75
N TYR A 79 11.37 -0.31 -27.06
CA TYR A 79 11.19 -0.54 -25.63
C TYR A 79 11.15 -2.03 -25.27
N ARG A 80 10.39 -2.84 -26.01
CA ARG A 80 10.33 -4.29 -25.80
C ARG A 80 11.66 -4.98 -26.07
N GLN A 81 12.40 -4.54 -27.08
CA GLN A 81 13.75 -5.03 -27.35
C GLN A 81 14.71 -4.75 -26.19
N VAL A 82 14.71 -3.53 -25.66
CA VAL A 82 15.54 -3.19 -24.49
C VAL A 82 15.11 -4.02 -23.29
N LYS A 83 13.80 -4.18 -23.03
CA LYS A 83 13.28 -5.02 -21.95
C LYS A 83 13.78 -6.47 -22.04
N ALA A 84 13.65 -7.09 -23.22
CA ALA A 84 14.17 -8.44 -23.46
C ALA A 84 15.71 -8.52 -23.29
N THR A 85 16.44 -7.45 -23.63
CA THR A 85 17.89 -7.35 -23.41
C THR A 85 18.24 -7.29 -21.92
N VAL A 86 17.50 -6.50 -21.13
CA VAL A 86 17.70 -6.42 -19.67
C VAL A 86 17.36 -7.75 -19.00
N GLU A 87 16.27 -8.41 -19.39
CA GLU A 87 15.89 -9.73 -18.86
C GLU A 87 17.01 -10.77 -19.07
N ARG A 88 17.66 -10.75 -20.25
CA ARG A 88 18.84 -11.59 -20.53
C ARG A 88 20.06 -11.15 -19.72
N PHE A 89 20.31 -9.85 -19.60
CA PHE A 89 21.41 -9.32 -18.78
C PHE A 89 21.27 -9.77 -17.33
N MET A 90 20.09 -9.68 -16.72
CA MET A 90 19.84 -10.10 -15.34
C MET A 90 20.09 -11.60 -15.10
N GLN A 91 20.05 -12.42 -16.15
CA GLN A 91 20.38 -13.85 -16.09
C GLN A 91 21.87 -14.14 -16.37
N SER A 92 22.65 -13.12 -16.70
CA SER A 92 24.05 -13.26 -17.10
C SER A 92 25.01 -13.36 -15.91
N PRO A 93 26.18 -14.03 -16.07
CA PRO A 93 27.23 -14.02 -15.06
C PRO A 93 27.73 -12.60 -14.70
N GLN A 94 27.71 -11.67 -15.66
CA GLN A 94 28.13 -10.29 -15.44
C GLN A 94 27.21 -9.55 -14.48
N ALA A 95 25.88 -9.70 -14.64
CA ALA A 95 24.93 -9.14 -13.69
C ALA A 95 25.06 -9.82 -12.32
N ALA A 96 25.25 -11.15 -12.30
CA ALA A 96 25.45 -11.88 -11.06
C ALA A 96 26.67 -11.39 -10.26
N GLN A 97 27.77 -11.11 -10.97
CA GLN A 97 28.99 -10.57 -10.37
C GLN A 97 28.78 -9.16 -9.77
N ARG A 98 27.95 -8.33 -10.41
CA ARG A 98 27.79 -6.92 -10.05
C ARG A 98 26.69 -6.65 -9.03
N TYR A 99 25.56 -7.35 -9.17
CA TYR A 99 24.31 -7.09 -8.45
C TYR A 99 23.86 -8.26 -7.58
N GLY A 100 24.55 -9.41 -7.62
CA GLY A 100 24.16 -10.61 -6.90
C GLY A 100 23.12 -11.44 -7.65
N THR A 101 22.30 -12.18 -6.92
CA THR A 101 21.33 -13.08 -7.51
C THR A 101 20.19 -12.33 -8.21
N ILE A 102 19.39 -13.04 -9.03
CA ILE A 102 18.14 -12.49 -9.58
C ILE A 102 17.23 -11.96 -8.47
N HIS A 103 17.22 -12.61 -7.29
CA HIS A 103 16.46 -12.15 -6.14
C HIS A 103 16.93 -10.76 -5.66
N ASP A 104 18.24 -10.55 -5.59
CA ASP A 104 18.83 -9.25 -5.20
C ASP A 104 18.49 -8.13 -6.19
N MET A 105 18.51 -8.45 -7.49
CA MET A 105 18.10 -7.50 -8.53
C MET A 105 16.60 -7.18 -8.49
N MET A 106 15.75 -8.15 -8.15
CA MET A 106 14.31 -7.88 -7.93
C MET A 106 14.07 -7.02 -6.68
N HIS A 107 14.84 -7.21 -5.61
CA HIS A 107 14.81 -6.31 -4.46
C HIS A 107 15.29 -4.91 -4.82
N LEU A 108 16.31 -4.77 -5.68
CA LEU A 108 16.74 -3.48 -6.20
C LEU A 108 15.62 -2.79 -6.97
N LYS A 109 14.95 -3.51 -7.88
CA LYS A 109 13.79 -3.00 -8.62
C LYS A 109 12.69 -2.53 -7.67
N MET A 110 12.32 -3.35 -6.68
CA MET A 110 11.33 -2.98 -5.67
C MET A 110 11.74 -1.76 -4.86
N ARG A 111 13.02 -1.65 -4.46
CA ARG A 111 13.51 -0.48 -3.73
C ARG A 111 13.39 0.80 -4.55
N VAL A 112 13.83 0.77 -5.80
CA VAL A 112 13.79 1.93 -6.70
C VAL A 112 12.36 2.44 -6.91
N THR A 113 11.40 1.53 -7.12
CA THR A 113 10.00 1.93 -7.31
C THR A 113 9.36 2.44 -6.02
N GLN A 114 9.68 1.84 -4.87
CA GLN A 114 9.24 2.34 -3.57
C GLN A 114 9.82 3.73 -3.28
N ASP A 115 11.11 3.94 -3.51
CA ASP A 115 11.77 5.23 -3.30
C ASP A 115 11.12 6.32 -4.16
N TYR A 116 10.82 6.05 -5.43
CA TYR A 116 10.10 6.99 -6.29
C TYR A 116 8.70 7.32 -5.77
N LEU A 117 7.93 6.29 -5.39
CA LEU A 117 6.58 6.48 -4.83
C LEU A 117 6.62 7.29 -3.54
N THR A 118 7.58 7.03 -2.66
CA THR A 118 7.79 7.76 -1.42
C THR A 118 8.21 9.21 -1.68
N GLN A 119 9.11 9.46 -2.63
CA GLN A 119 9.51 10.82 -3.01
C GLN A 119 8.34 11.62 -3.60
N GLY A 120 7.58 11.02 -4.52
CA GLY A 120 6.39 11.66 -5.09
C GLY A 120 5.35 11.98 -4.02
N ARG A 121 5.16 11.08 -3.05
CA ARG A 121 4.30 11.32 -1.89
C ARG A 121 4.82 12.46 -1.02
N GLN A 122 6.10 12.45 -0.67
CA GLN A 122 6.71 13.53 0.11
C GLN A 122 6.54 14.87 -0.60
N ALA A 123 6.72 14.94 -1.92
CA ALA A 123 6.51 16.16 -2.69
C ALA A 123 5.07 16.70 -2.58
N GLN A 124 4.05 15.82 -2.49
CA GLN A 124 2.65 16.25 -2.28
C GLN A 124 2.41 16.84 -0.89
N LEU A 125 3.21 16.44 0.10
CA LEU A 125 3.09 16.83 1.52
C LEU A 125 3.93 18.07 1.88
N GLN A 126 4.99 18.36 1.14
CA GLN A 126 5.87 19.52 1.34
C GLN A 126 5.16 20.85 1.03
N PRO A 127 5.62 22.00 1.58
CA PRO A 127 5.06 23.31 1.25
C PRO A 127 5.01 23.56 -0.26
N GLY A 128 3.82 23.89 -0.78
CA GLY A 128 3.55 24.03 -2.22
C GLY A 128 3.07 22.75 -2.92
N GLY A 129 3.09 21.60 -2.24
CA GLY A 129 2.47 20.36 -2.69
C GLY A 129 0.95 20.38 -2.57
N ALA A 130 0.27 19.61 -3.42
CA ALA A 130 -1.19 19.62 -3.55
C ALA A 130 -1.94 19.20 -2.27
N LEU A 131 -1.31 18.40 -1.39
CA LEU A 131 -1.93 17.90 -0.16
C LEU A 131 -1.38 18.59 1.10
N HIS A 132 -0.48 19.56 0.96
CA HIS A 132 0.15 20.22 2.10
C HIS A 132 -0.89 20.81 3.09
N GLY A 133 -1.89 21.52 2.55
CA GLY A 133 -2.98 22.10 3.36
C GLY A 133 -3.89 21.04 3.99
N GLU A 134 -4.11 19.92 3.30
CA GLU A 134 -4.94 18.80 3.78
C GLU A 134 -4.27 18.05 4.96
N MET A 135 -2.99 18.31 5.25
CA MET A 135 -2.28 17.74 6.39
C MET A 135 -2.31 18.61 7.64
N ALA A 136 -2.93 19.80 7.60
CA ALA A 136 -3.05 20.67 8.76
C ALA A 136 -3.85 19.99 9.89
N PRO A 137 -3.48 20.15 11.18
CA PRO A 137 -4.23 19.57 12.29
C PRO A 137 -5.71 20.00 12.27
N VAL A 138 -6.61 19.04 12.49
CA VAL A 138 -8.04 19.33 12.65
C VAL A 138 -8.32 19.57 14.12
N GLU A 139 -8.77 20.78 14.47
CA GLU A 139 -9.03 21.18 15.87
C GLU A 139 -7.85 20.86 16.83
N GLY A 140 -6.62 20.95 16.32
CA GLY A 140 -5.39 20.67 17.08
C GLY A 140 -4.95 19.20 17.10
N VAL A 141 -5.68 18.30 16.45
CA VAL A 141 -5.32 16.88 16.32
C VAL A 141 -4.75 16.61 14.92
N ASP A 142 -3.47 16.25 14.86
CA ASP A 142 -2.80 15.86 13.62
C ASP A 142 -3.11 14.40 13.22
N LEU A 143 -2.83 14.07 11.94
CA LEU A 143 -3.09 12.74 11.38
C LEU A 143 -2.39 11.62 12.18
N PRO A 144 -1.11 11.74 12.58
CA PRO A 144 -0.46 10.70 13.35
C PRO A 144 -1.09 10.47 14.73
N THR A 145 -1.52 11.53 15.40
CA THR A 145 -2.20 11.44 16.71
C THR A 145 -3.56 10.78 16.56
N TRP A 146 -4.36 11.21 15.57
CA TRP A 146 -5.65 10.59 15.29
C TRP A 146 -5.50 9.10 14.91
N ALA A 147 -4.58 8.76 14.02
CA ALA A 147 -4.30 7.37 13.62
C ALA A 147 -3.83 6.49 14.79
N SER A 148 -2.99 7.02 15.67
CA SER A 148 -2.53 6.31 16.87
C SER A 148 -3.66 6.07 17.88
N ALA A 149 -4.56 7.05 18.03
CA ALA A 149 -5.75 6.91 18.86
C ALA A 149 -6.73 5.88 18.28
N MET A 150 -6.90 5.85 16.96
CA MET A 150 -7.68 4.80 16.27
C MET A 150 -7.05 3.41 16.46
N ALA A 151 -5.71 3.29 16.41
CA ALA A 151 -5.01 2.04 16.70
C ALA A 151 -5.21 1.57 18.14
N TYR A 152 -5.17 2.50 19.09
CA TYR A 152 -5.45 2.21 20.50
C TYR A 152 -6.87 1.68 20.70
N VAL A 153 -7.88 2.30 20.08
CA VAL A 153 -9.27 1.83 20.15
C VAL A 153 -9.42 0.45 19.50
N ALA A 154 -8.77 0.22 18.35
CA ALA A 154 -8.77 -1.09 17.69
C ALA A 154 -8.14 -2.21 18.54
N GLN A 155 -7.30 -1.88 19.51
CA GLN A 155 -6.66 -2.81 20.44
C GLN A 155 -7.45 -3.00 21.75
N GLY A 156 -8.69 -2.50 21.82
CA GLY A 156 -9.55 -2.61 23.00
C GLY A 156 -9.46 -1.43 23.96
N GLY A 157 -8.76 -0.36 23.57
CA GLY A 157 -8.79 0.92 24.26
C GLY A 157 -10.15 1.62 24.15
N THR A 158 -10.45 2.53 25.06
CA THR A 158 -11.72 3.28 25.05
C THR A 158 -11.56 4.67 24.44
N LEU A 159 -12.63 5.15 23.80
CA LEU A 159 -12.66 6.51 23.28
C LEU A 159 -12.57 7.56 24.41
N GLU A 160 -13.12 7.27 25.59
CA GLU A 160 -13.01 8.13 26.78
C GLU A 160 -11.55 8.37 27.18
N ASN A 161 -10.70 7.33 27.11
CA ASN A 161 -9.28 7.49 27.41
C ASN A 161 -8.58 8.38 26.37
N VAL A 162 -8.96 8.25 25.10
CA VAL A 162 -8.43 9.07 24.00
C VAL A 162 -8.83 10.54 24.20
N THR A 163 -10.11 10.83 24.40
CA THR A 163 -10.63 12.21 24.53
C THR A 163 -10.06 12.88 25.78
N ARG A 164 -9.94 12.16 26.89
CA ARG A 164 -9.28 12.65 28.11
C ARG A 164 -7.80 12.96 27.90
N GLU A 165 -7.05 12.07 27.26
CA GLU A 165 -5.61 12.26 27.00
C GLU A 165 -5.38 13.46 26.07
N LEU A 166 -6.20 13.58 25.03
CA LEU A 166 -6.15 14.69 24.08
C LEU A 166 -6.76 15.98 24.63
N ARG A 167 -7.43 15.92 25.79
CA ARG A 167 -8.14 17.04 26.43
C ARG A 167 -9.20 17.67 25.51
N ILE A 168 -9.94 16.82 24.80
CA ILE A 168 -11.05 17.20 23.91
C ILE A 168 -12.33 16.52 24.37
N ASP A 169 -13.49 17.06 23.98
CA ASP A 169 -14.78 16.41 24.19
C ASP A 169 -15.14 15.43 23.05
N ALA A 170 -16.17 14.61 23.26
CA ALA A 170 -16.63 13.62 22.28
C ALA A 170 -17.12 14.26 20.97
N GLY A 171 -17.78 15.43 21.02
CA GLY A 171 -18.23 16.12 19.81
C GLY A 171 -17.05 16.67 19.01
N THR A 172 -16.00 17.14 19.68
CA THR A 172 -14.73 17.53 19.05
C THR A 172 -14.05 16.32 18.40
N TRP A 173 -14.03 15.17 19.05
CA TRP A 173 -13.51 13.94 18.46
C TRP A 173 -14.28 13.49 17.20
N GLU A 174 -15.62 13.58 17.22
CA GLU A 174 -16.46 13.25 16.08
C GLU A 174 -16.13 14.14 14.86
N ARG A 175 -15.97 15.45 15.07
CA ARG A 175 -15.61 16.40 13.98
C ARG A 175 -14.21 16.15 13.45
N VAL A 176 -13.24 15.91 14.33
CA VAL A 176 -11.87 15.52 13.95
C VAL A 176 -11.90 14.25 13.08
N SER A 177 -12.62 13.24 13.53
CA SER A 177 -12.73 11.96 12.82
C SER A 177 -13.46 12.11 11.49
N ALA A 178 -14.55 12.89 11.45
CA ALA A 178 -15.29 13.15 10.22
C ALA A 178 -14.42 13.87 9.18
N GLU A 179 -13.65 14.88 9.59
CA GLU A 179 -12.79 15.63 8.67
C GLU A 179 -11.61 14.80 8.18
N TRP A 180 -10.94 14.01 9.03
CA TRP A 180 -9.87 13.13 8.56
C TRP A 180 -10.38 12.06 7.59
N ASN A 181 -11.56 11.49 7.85
CA ASN A 181 -12.23 10.60 6.90
C ASN A 181 -12.56 11.31 5.58
N ALA A 182 -13.07 12.55 5.65
CA ALA A 182 -13.39 13.33 4.46
C ALA A 182 -12.14 13.68 3.65
N ARG A 183 -11.02 14.03 4.29
CA ARG A 183 -9.72 14.28 3.65
C ARG A 183 -9.20 13.04 2.93
N MET A 184 -9.22 11.90 3.60
CA MET A 184 -8.83 10.63 2.97
C MET A 184 -9.75 10.26 1.80
N SER A 185 -11.05 10.56 1.87
CA SER A 185 -11.99 10.31 0.77
C SER A 185 -11.77 11.25 -0.42
N ARG A 186 -11.36 12.51 -0.18
CA ARG A 186 -11.04 13.48 -1.25
C ARG A 186 -9.67 13.24 -1.87
N ASP A 187 -8.76 12.61 -1.15
CA ASP A 187 -7.42 12.30 -1.62
C ASP A 187 -7.42 11.15 -2.63
N THR A 188 -7.41 11.50 -3.91
CA THR A 188 -7.36 10.54 -5.02
C THR A 188 -5.99 9.87 -5.19
N THR A 189 -4.95 10.29 -4.47
CA THR A 189 -3.60 9.71 -4.56
C THR A 189 -3.34 8.68 -3.47
N ALA A 190 -4.26 8.52 -2.52
CA ALA A 190 -4.15 7.67 -1.33
C ALA A 190 -2.94 7.99 -0.43
N THR A 191 -2.38 9.18 -0.56
CA THR A 191 -1.24 9.67 0.23
C THR A 191 -1.60 9.81 1.71
N ILE A 192 -2.69 10.51 2.03
CA ILE A 192 -3.18 10.71 3.40
C ILE A 192 -3.54 9.36 4.02
N ALA A 193 -4.20 8.48 3.28
CA ALA A 193 -4.52 7.13 3.73
C ALA A 193 -3.25 6.30 4.02
N THR A 194 -2.19 6.48 3.25
CA THR A 194 -0.92 5.76 3.53
C THR A 194 -0.21 6.32 4.76
N GLU A 195 -0.20 7.65 4.95
CA GLU A 195 0.35 8.25 6.17
C GLU A 195 -0.45 7.87 7.42
N TYR A 196 -1.78 7.74 7.30
CA TYR A 196 -2.63 7.16 8.33
C TYR A 196 -2.19 5.73 8.67
N GLY A 197 -2.05 4.85 7.66
CA GLY A 197 -1.66 3.45 7.87
C GLY A 197 -0.29 3.32 8.55
N ASN A 198 0.69 4.13 8.15
CA ASN A 198 2.01 4.20 8.78
C ASN A 198 1.90 4.60 10.25
N ALA A 199 1.14 5.65 10.56
CA ALA A 199 0.96 6.13 11.93
C ALA A 199 0.14 5.16 12.79
N PHE A 200 -0.85 4.47 12.22
CA PHE A 200 -1.64 3.45 12.90
C PHE A 200 -0.76 2.27 13.34
N VAL A 201 0.10 1.77 12.45
CA VAL A 201 1.07 0.71 12.77
C VAL A 201 2.06 1.19 13.82
N ASN A 202 2.60 2.40 13.72
CA ASN A 202 3.56 2.91 14.71
C ASN A 202 2.89 3.21 16.06
N GLY A 203 1.64 3.71 16.05
CA GLY A 203 0.83 3.99 17.23
C GLY A 203 0.51 2.75 18.07
N SER A 204 0.43 1.58 17.42
CA SER A 204 0.33 0.28 18.08
C SER A 204 1.51 -0.05 19.01
N THR A 205 2.64 0.66 18.85
CA THR A 205 3.87 0.49 19.63
C THR A 205 4.24 1.75 20.44
N GLY A 206 3.48 2.85 20.30
CA GLY A 206 3.87 4.21 20.65
C GLY A 206 3.19 4.81 21.90
N ARG A 207 2.83 6.09 21.85
CA ARG A 207 2.39 6.95 22.99
C ARG A 207 1.22 6.41 23.83
N TYR A 208 0.41 5.50 23.28
CA TYR A 208 -0.69 4.81 23.97
C TYR A 208 -0.30 3.41 24.52
N SER A 209 0.96 2.97 24.36
CA SER A 209 1.50 1.68 24.85
C SER A 209 1.61 1.59 26.38
N GLY A 210 1.53 2.71 27.10
CA GLY A 210 1.59 2.73 28.57
C GLY A 210 0.40 2.06 29.24
N ALA A 211 -0.76 2.00 28.56
CA ALA A 211 -1.96 1.30 29.02
C ALA A 211 -2.06 -0.17 28.54
N ALA A 212 -1.09 -0.64 27.74
CA ALA A 212 -1.06 -1.97 27.13
C ALA A 212 0.16 -2.80 27.58
N LYS A 213 0.69 -2.58 28.79
CA LYS A 213 1.72 -3.44 29.37
C LYS A 213 1.13 -4.71 30.00
N ALA A 214 0.68 -5.62 29.13
CA ALA A 214 0.64 -7.07 29.39
C ALA A 214 0.33 -7.81 28.07
N GLY A 215 1.26 -7.83 27.11
CA GLY A 215 1.02 -8.65 25.91
C GLY A 215 1.90 -8.44 24.68
N VAL A 216 2.83 -7.49 24.68
CA VAL A 216 3.56 -7.11 23.43
C VAL A 216 5.08 -7.22 23.53
N ALA A 217 5.57 -8.11 24.38
CA ALA A 217 6.95 -8.57 24.26
C ALA A 217 6.97 -9.69 23.23
N HIS A 218 6.95 -9.35 21.94
CA HIS A 218 7.58 -10.08 20.83
C HIS A 218 7.03 -9.54 19.48
N MET A 219 7.96 -9.28 18.56
CA MET A 219 7.82 -9.17 17.09
C MET A 219 7.65 -7.80 16.44
N GLN A 220 8.74 -7.42 15.77
CA GLN A 220 8.73 -6.89 14.40
C GLN A 220 7.78 -7.71 13.52
N VAL A 221 6.84 -7.05 12.83
CA VAL A 221 6.07 -7.68 11.77
C VAL A 221 6.10 -6.81 10.51
N GLY A 222 6.75 -7.38 9.49
CA GLY A 222 6.46 -7.31 8.05
C GLY A 222 6.04 -5.97 7.44
N GLY A 223 6.94 -5.41 6.61
CA GLY A 223 6.60 -4.32 5.69
C GLY A 223 5.45 -4.68 4.74
N ALA A 224 4.76 -3.63 4.27
CA ALA A 224 3.67 -3.71 3.31
C ALA A 224 4.04 -4.61 2.11
N GLY A 225 3.35 -5.75 1.97
CA GLY A 225 3.54 -6.67 0.85
C GLY A 225 3.55 -8.16 1.16
N GLN A 226 3.48 -8.59 2.43
CA GLN A 226 3.30 -10.02 2.73
C GLN A 226 1.83 -10.44 2.62
N SER A 227 1.57 -11.53 1.87
CA SER A 227 0.26 -12.20 1.89
C SER A 227 0.04 -12.80 3.27
N LEU A 228 -0.93 -12.28 4.01
CA LEU A 228 -1.20 -12.65 5.41
C LEU A 228 -1.84 -14.04 5.57
N GLY A 229 -2.00 -14.82 4.48
CA GLY A 229 -2.83 -16.02 4.48
C GLY A 229 -4.33 -15.69 4.52
N GLY A 230 -5.17 -16.71 4.71
CA GLY A 230 -6.62 -16.53 4.85
C GLY A 230 -7.01 -15.86 6.16
N GLU A 231 -8.22 -15.30 6.21
CA GLU A 231 -8.80 -14.67 7.40
C GLU A 231 -8.85 -15.68 8.58
N PRO A 232 -8.16 -15.40 9.71
CA PRO A 232 -8.00 -16.35 10.80
C PRO A 232 -9.27 -16.49 11.67
N CYS A 233 -10.12 -15.47 11.68
CA CYS A 233 -11.48 -15.50 12.23
C CYS A 233 -12.29 -14.36 11.59
N SER A 234 -13.63 -14.42 11.64
CA SER A 234 -14.44 -13.32 11.07
C SER A 234 -14.14 -11.99 11.77
N MET A 235 -14.18 -10.88 11.00
CA MET A 235 -14.06 -9.52 11.56
C MET A 235 -15.05 -9.27 12.70
N GLU A 236 -16.29 -9.74 12.52
CA GLU A 236 -17.35 -9.69 13.54
C GLU A 236 -16.92 -10.34 14.85
N LYS A 237 -16.35 -11.55 14.78
CA LYS A 237 -15.90 -12.28 15.98
C LYS A 237 -14.75 -11.55 16.65
N TRP A 238 -13.81 -10.99 15.88
CA TRP A 238 -12.69 -10.22 16.42
C TRP A 238 -13.15 -8.92 17.11
N ILE A 239 -14.10 -8.21 16.53
CA ILE A 239 -14.69 -6.99 17.12
C ILE A 239 -15.50 -7.32 18.37
N GLU A 240 -16.28 -8.42 18.36
CA GLU A 240 -17.02 -8.90 19.54
C GLU A 240 -16.09 -9.21 20.71
N MET A 241 -14.95 -9.84 20.46
CA MET A 241 -13.93 -10.10 21.48
C MET A 241 -13.43 -8.81 22.13
N GLY A 242 -13.14 -7.78 21.32
CA GLY A 242 -12.71 -6.46 21.79
C GLY A 242 -13.76 -5.80 22.69
N ALA A 243 -15.02 -5.76 22.24
CA ALA A 243 -16.13 -5.19 23.01
C ALA A 243 -16.41 -5.95 24.32
N ALA A 244 -16.33 -7.29 24.30
CA ALA A 244 -16.52 -8.10 25.50
C ALA A 244 -15.46 -7.82 26.57
N MET A 245 -14.19 -7.69 26.18
CA MET A 245 -13.10 -7.34 27.09
C MET A 245 -13.21 -5.93 27.64
N ALA A 246 -13.55 -4.96 26.78
CA ALA A 246 -13.71 -3.56 27.18
C ALA A 246 -14.86 -3.43 28.22
N ALA A 247 -15.99 -4.10 28.00
CA ALA A 247 -17.10 -4.09 28.95
C ALA A 247 -16.80 -4.86 30.25
N ALA A 248 -16.03 -5.95 30.17
CA ALA A 248 -15.55 -6.62 31.37
C ALA A 248 -14.66 -5.68 32.20
N SER A 249 -13.71 -5.02 31.54
CA SER A 249 -12.82 -4.04 32.18
C SER A 249 -13.61 -2.90 32.83
N GLN A 250 -14.60 -2.32 32.13
CA GLN A 250 -15.46 -1.25 32.65
C GLN A 250 -16.27 -1.67 33.89
N ARG A 251 -16.59 -2.96 34.00
CA ARG A 251 -17.33 -3.55 35.14
C ARG A 251 -16.40 -4.07 36.25
N GLY A 252 -15.10 -3.83 36.15
CA GLY A 252 -14.09 -4.36 37.09
C GLY A 252 -13.97 -5.88 37.06
N GLN A 253 -14.34 -6.51 35.95
CA GLN A 253 -14.28 -7.95 35.71
C GLN A 253 -13.01 -8.31 34.94
N ASP A 254 -12.54 -9.56 35.09
CA ASP A 254 -11.38 -10.07 34.37
C ASP A 254 -11.66 -10.16 32.85
N PRO A 255 -10.93 -9.40 32.01
CA PRO A 255 -11.08 -9.45 30.55
C PRO A 255 -10.70 -10.82 29.96
N GLN A 256 -9.78 -11.54 30.59
CA GLN A 256 -9.39 -12.88 30.15
C GLN A 256 -10.54 -13.88 30.35
N ALA A 257 -11.28 -13.77 31.46
CA ALA A 257 -12.49 -14.55 31.68
C ALA A 257 -13.62 -14.19 30.70
N ALA A 258 -13.68 -12.94 30.22
CA ALA A 258 -14.64 -12.52 29.19
C ALA A 258 -14.32 -13.10 27.82
N LEU A 259 -13.04 -13.13 27.42
CA LEU A 259 -12.60 -13.83 26.20
C LEU A 259 -12.81 -15.34 26.28
N ALA A 260 -12.57 -15.95 27.44
CA ALA A 260 -12.77 -17.38 27.63
C ALA A 260 -14.23 -17.79 27.37
N LYS A 261 -15.21 -16.93 27.69
CA LYS A 261 -16.64 -17.15 27.36
C LYS A 261 -16.91 -17.15 25.86
N LEU A 262 -16.06 -16.50 25.06
CA LEU A 262 -16.11 -16.51 23.60
C LEU A 262 -15.24 -17.64 22.99
N GLY A 263 -14.67 -18.50 23.83
CA GLY A 263 -13.86 -19.64 23.41
C GLY A 263 -12.50 -19.25 22.85
N VAL A 264 -11.95 -18.11 23.26
CA VAL A 264 -10.65 -17.60 22.77
C VAL A 264 -9.78 -17.22 23.96
N SER A 265 -8.49 -17.55 23.90
CA SER A 265 -7.51 -17.11 24.88
C SER A 265 -7.00 -15.69 24.57
N ILE A 266 -6.47 -15.01 25.58
CA ILE A 266 -5.85 -13.68 25.40
C ILE A 266 -4.67 -13.72 24.42
N THR A 267 -3.93 -14.82 24.38
CA THR A 267 -2.82 -15.05 23.45
C THR A 267 -3.30 -15.18 22.01
N GLU A 268 -4.37 -15.95 21.77
CA GLU A 268 -4.98 -16.08 20.45
C GLU A 268 -5.58 -14.76 19.99
N TYR A 269 -6.28 -14.03 20.86
CA TYR A 269 -6.80 -12.70 20.54
C TYR A 269 -5.69 -11.72 20.11
N SER A 270 -4.55 -11.76 20.79
CA SER A 270 -3.39 -10.92 20.45
C SER A 270 -2.82 -11.24 19.06
N GLN A 271 -2.77 -12.53 18.69
CA GLN A 271 -2.34 -12.97 17.35
C GLN A 271 -3.34 -12.56 16.26
N LEU A 272 -4.64 -12.65 16.56
CA LEU A 272 -5.70 -12.16 15.67
C LEU A 272 -5.59 -10.64 15.46
N GLY A 273 -5.30 -9.88 16.51
CA GLY A 273 -5.09 -8.43 16.43
C GLY A 273 -3.91 -8.04 15.54
N ALA A 274 -2.81 -8.79 15.57
CA ALA A 274 -1.66 -8.56 14.69
C ALA A 274 -2.01 -8.82 13.22
N TRP A 275 -2.73 -9.91 12.94
CA TRP A 275 -3.20 -10.23 11.59
C TRP A 275 -4.16 -9.17 11.06
N TRP A 276 -5.19 -8.82 11.84
CA TRP A 276 -6.19 -7.83 11.45
C TRP A 276 -5.55 -6.46 11.25
N SER A 277 -4.62 -6.05 12.11
CA SER A 277 -3.89 -4.79 11.94
C SER A 277 -3.14 -4.75 10.61
N ALA A 278 -2.42 -5.82 10.26
CA ALA A 278 -1.72 -5.90 8.97
C ALA A 278 -2.70 -5.98 7.78
N HIS A 279 -3.84 -6.65 7.95
CA HIS A 279 -4.88 -6.77 6.93
C HIS A 279 -5.56 -5.42 6.67
N PHE A 280 -5.89 -4.66 7.71
CA PHE A 280 -6.39 -3.28 7.60
C PHE A 280 -5.35 -2.37 6.96
N ALA A 281 -4.08 -2.43 7.39
CA ALA A 281 -3.02 -1.62 6.80
C ALA A 281 -2.89 -1.83 5.27
N THR A 282 -3.24 -3.02 4.78
CA THR A 282 -3.12 -3.37 3.36
C THR A 282 -4.42 -3.24 2.57
N ASN A 283 -5.58 -3.43 3.20
CA ASN A 283 -6.87 -3.61 2.51
C ASN A 283 -7.98 -2.65 2.97
N ALA A 284 -7.80 -1.87 4.04
CA ALA A 284 -8.86 -1.01 4.59
C ALA A 284 -9.49 -0.07 3.55
N MET A 285 -8.70 0.35 2.56
CA MET A 285 -9.05 1.33 1.54
C MET A 285 -9.34 0.72 0.16
N ARG A 286 -9.29 -0.61 0.03
CA ARG A 286 -9.74 -1.30 -1.20
C ARG A 286 -11.26 -1.40 -1.21
N ASP A 287 -11.84 -1.62 -2.38
CA ASP A 287 -13.27 -1.84 -2.59
C ASP A 287 -14.15 -0.77 -1.90
N ASP A 288 -13.98 0.50 -2.25
CA ASP A 288 -14.76 1.64 -1.72
C ASP A 288 -14.80 1.73 -0.18
N MET A 289 -13.66 1.45 0.47
CA MET A 289 -13.53 1.45 1.93
C MET A 289 -14.46 0.43 2.62
N ARG A 290 -14.95 -0.58 1.91
CA ARG A 290 -15.92 -1.56 2.45
C ARG A 290 -15.43 -2.23 3.72
N LEU A 291 -14.14 -2.57 3.80
CA LEU A 291 -13.54 -3.18 5.00
C LEU A 291 -13.60 -2.22 6.20
N PHE A 292 -13.28 -0.94 5.98
CA PHE A 292 -13.34 0.10 7.01
C PHE A 292 -14.76 0.43 7.45
N ASN A 293 -15.70 0.52 6.50
CA ASN A 293 -17.11 0.79 6.78
C ASN A 293 -17.74 -0.36 7.58
N GLU A 294 -17.42 -1.60 7.22
CA GLU A 294 -17.91 -2.78 7.94
C GLU A 294 -17.32 -2.87 9.34
N HIS A 295 -16.03 -2.57 9.51
CA HIS A 295 -15.41 -2.45 10.83
C HIS A 295 -16.14 -1.43 11.70
N THR A 296 -16.31 -0.21 11.19
CA THR A 296 -17.00 0.89 11.90
C THR A 296 -18.42 0.48 12.32
N ARG A 297 -19.18 -0.12 11.41
CA ARG A 297 -20.55 -0.59 11.67
C ARG A 297 -20.59 -1.67 12.75
N LEU A 298 -19.73 -2.69 12.65
CA LEU A 298 -19.65 -3.78 13.61
C LEU A 298 -19.20 -3.27 14.99
N THR A 299 -18.22 -2.37 15.06
CA THR A 299 -17.79 -1.76 16.33
C THR A 299 -18.94 -1.05 17.02
N GLN A 300 -19.76 -0.28 16.29
CA GLN A 300 -20.96 0.38 16.87
C GLN A 300 -21.96 -0.64 17.43
N ILE A 301 -22.24 -1.70 16.68
CA ILE A 301 -23.18 -2.77 17.09
C ILE A 301 -22.70 -3.44 18.38
N TYR A 302 -21.44 -3.81 18.43
CA TYR A 302 -20.91 -4.57 19.56
C TYR A 302 -20.64 -3.69 20.78
N ASN A 303 -20.25 -2.43 20.60
CA ASN A 303 -20.21 -1.48 21.70
C ASN A 303 -21.60 -1.31 22.34
N ALA A 304 -22.65 -1.14 21.52
CA ALA A 304 -24.03 -1.09 22.00
C ALA A 304 -24.46 -2.39 22.71
N LYS A 305 -24.17 -3.56 22.13
CA LYS A 305 -24.46 -4.88 22.73
C LYS A 305 -23.86 -5.02 24.13
N TYR A 306 -22.65 -4.51 24.31
CA TYR A 306 -21.91 -4.63 25.56
C TYR A 306 -22.06 -3.43 26.51
N GLY A 307 -22.86 -2.42 26.14
CA GLY A 307 -23.14 -1.24 26.97
C GLY A 307 -21.94 -0.29 27.09
N LEU A 308 -21.08 -0.27 26.08
CA LEU A 308 -19.97 0.66 25.91
C LEU A 308 -20.51 1.90 25.17
N SER A 309 -20.70 3.00 25.90
CA SER A 309 -21.11 4.32 25.37
C SER A 309 -19.95 5.30 25.46
#